data_AF-A0A957BXZ9-F1
#
_entry.id   AF-A0A957BXZ9-F1
#
_cell.length_a   1.000
_cell.length_b   1.000
_cell.length_c   1.000
_cell.angle_alpha   90.00
_cell.angle_beta   90.00
_cell.angle_gamma   90.00
#
_symmetry.space_group_name_H-M   'P 1'
#
loop_
_entity.id
_entity.type
_entity.pdbx_description
1 polymer ?
#
loop_
_entity_poly.entity_id
_entity_poly.type
_entity_poly.pdbx_seq_one_letter_code
_entity_poly.pdbx_strand_id
1 'polypeptide(L)' 'VNTTEGDRLRLRSGAGLSFGVIRELADETRVTLIEGPRANDGYIWWRVQLADGTTGWIVESADGIQTLLPVFAG' A
#
# COMPACT_ATOMS: atom_id res chain seq x y z
N VAL A 1 2.99 0.06 7.19
CA VAL A 1 2.95 1.22 6.26
C VAL A 1 3.90 2.25 6.84
N ASN A 2 4.74 2.84 6.02
CA ASN A 2 5.67 3.90 6.42
C ASN A 2 5.36 5.14 5.60
N THR A 3 4.87 6.19 6.25
CA THR A 3 4.61 7.49 5.62
C THR A 3 5.25 8.59 6.46
N THR A 4 5.52 9.73 5.84
CA THR A 4 5.94 10.94 6.55
C THR A 4 4.80 11.45 7.45
N GLU A 5 5.14 12.14 8.54
CA GLU A 5 4.17 12.59 9.54
C GLU A 5 3.03 13.39 8.90
N GLY A 6 1.82 12.81 8.91
CA GLY A 6 0.61 13.39 8.33
C GLY A 6 0.21 12.87 6.94
N ASP A 7 1.11 12.18 6.23
CA ASP A 7 0.81 11.60 4.92
C ASP A 7 0.06 10.27 5.06
N ARG A 8 -0.90 10.05 4.15
CA ARG A 8 -1.71 8.83 4.12
C ARG A 8 -1.49 8.05 2.84
N LEU A 9 -1.25 6.74 2.98
CA LEU A 9 -1.10 5.84 1.85
C LEU A 9 -2.47 5.43 1.31
N ARG A 10 -2.71 5.64 0.02
CA ARG A 10 -4.00 5.34 -0.61
C ARG A 10 -4.10 3.86 -0.97
N LEU A 11 -5.03 3.17 -0.32
CA LEU A 11 -5.50 1.84 -0.70
C LEU A 11 -6.49 1.97 -1.85
N ARG A 12 -6.16 1.43 -3.02
CA ARG A 12 -6.97 1.50 -4.24
C ARG A 12 -7.63 0.18 -4.58
N SER A 13 -8.69 0.21 -5.37
CA SER A 13 -9.41 -1.00 -5.82
C SER A 13 -8.65 -1.82 -6.87
N GLY A 14 -7.61 -1.26 -7.49
CA GLY A 14 -6.76 -1.94 -8.46
C GLY A 14 -5.35 -1.37 -8.49
N ALA A 15 -4.44 -2.12 -9.14
CA ALA A 15 -3.04 -1.77 -9.32
C ALA A 15 -2.88 -0.67 -10.38
N GLY A 16 -3.26 0.56 -10.05
CA GLY A 16 -3.14 1.71 -10.95
C GLY A 16 -3.76 2.99 -10.39
N LEU A 17 -3.33 4.13 -10.92
CA LEU A 17 -3.79 5.46 -10.50
C LEU A 17 -5.23 5.77 -10.93
N SER A 18 -5.72 5.10 -11.97
CA SER A 18 -7.10 5.23 -12.46
C SER A 18 -8.13 4.53 -11.58
N PHE A 19 -7.70 3.61 -10.71
CA PHE A 19 -8.59 2.90 -9.79
C PHE A 19 -8.96 3.77 -8.59
N GLY A 20 -10.22 3.68 -8.16
CA GLY A 20 -10.74 4.44 -7.02
C GLY A 20 -10.02 4.13 -5.71
N VAL A 21 -9.91 5.15 -4.85
CA VAL A 21 -9.39 5.01 -3.49
C VAL A 21 -10.47 4.40 -2.61
N ILE A 22 -10.18 3.25 -2.00
CA ILE A 22 -11.04 2.57 -1.02
C ILE A 22 -10.85 3.20 0.36
N ARG A 23 -9.59 3.46 0.75
CA ARG A 23 -9.24 3.98 2.08
C ARG A 23 -7.88 4.68 2.04
N GLU A 24 -7.70 5.59 2.98
CA GLU A 24 -6.40 6.18 3.29
C GLU A 24 -5.85 5.56 4.58
N LEU A 25 -4.64 5.02 4.52
CA LEU A 25 -3.96 4.33 5.61
C LEU A 25 -2.99 5.31 6.28
N ALA A 26 -3.06 5.40 7.61
CA ALA A 26 -2.09 6.16 8.39
C ALA A 26 -0.73 5.46 8.39
N ASP A 27 0.29 6.19 8.84
CA ASP A 27 1.57 5.63 9.23
C ASP A 27 1.39 4.47 10.23
N GLU A 28 2.38 3.59 10.28
CA GLU A 28 2.41 2.39 11.12
C GLU A 28 1.28 1.36 10.89
N THR A 29 0.34 1.62 9.97
CA THR A 29 -0.73 0.66 9.63
C THR A 29 -0.13 -0.69 9.23
N ARG A 30 -0.49 -1.74 9.96
CA ARG A 30 -0.08 -3.12 9.65
C ARG A 30 -0.99 -3.71 8.59
N VAL A 31 -0.37 -4.30 7.58
CA VAL A 31 -1.07 -4.91 6.45
C VAL A 31 -0.43 -6.24 6.11
N THR A 32 -1.22 -7.18 5.61
CA THR A 32 -0.73 -8.46 5.11
C THR A 32 -0.61 -8.38 3.60
N LEU A 33 0.57 -8.67 3.04
CA LEU A 33 0.72 -8.82 1.59
C LEU A 33 0.04 -10.11 1.15
N ILE A 34 -0.84 -10.00 0.15
CA ILE A 34 -1.60 -11.14 -0.38
C ILE A 34 -1.39 -11.36 -1.88
N GLU A 35 -0.89 -10.37 -2.63
CA GLU A 35 -0.62 -10.49 -4.07
C GLU A 35 0.39 -9.43 -4.55
N GLY A 36 1.09 -9.71 -5.66
CA GLY A 36 2.06 -8.80 -6.30
C GLY A 36 3.48 -9.37 -6.37
N PRO A 37 4.46 -8.60 -6.88
CA PRO A 37 4.30 -7.20 -7.34
C PRO A 37 3.66 -7.10 -8.73
N ARG A 38 2.98 -5.98 -9.00
CA ARG A 38 2.53 -5.58 -10.35
C ARG A 38 3.08 -4.20 -10.70
N ALA A 39 3.77 -4.08 -11.82
CA ALA A 39 4.22 -2.79 -12.33
C ALA A 39 3.12 -2.14 -13.18
N ASN A 40 2.66 -0.94 -12.80
CA ASN A 40 1.72 -0.16 -13.58
C ASN A 40 1.80 1.33 -13.25
N ASP A 41 1.53 2.21 -14.22
CA ASP A 41 1.57 3.68 -14.06
C ASP A 41 2.90 4.23 -13.50
N GLY A 42 4.00 3.51 -13.70
CA GLY A 42 5.32 3.87 -13.14
C GLY A 42 5.53 3.50 -11.67
N TYR A 43 4.59 2.77 -11.06
CA TYR A 43 4.68 2.30 -9.67
C TYR A 43 4.71 0.77 -9.59
N ILE A 44 5.30 0.27 -8.50
CA ILE A 44 5.14 -1.12 -8.07
C ILE A 44 3.95 -1.19 -7.11
N TRP A 45 2.98 -2.03 -7.45
CA TRP A 45 1.75 -2.22 -6.70
C TRP A 45 1.75 -3.58 -5.99
N TRP A 46 1.33 -3.55 -4.74
CA TRP A 46 1.14 -4.72 -3.90
C TRP A 46 -0.30 -4.76 -3.41
N ARG A 47 -0.92 -5.93 -3.52
CA ARG A 47 -2.23 -6.16 -2.93
C ARG A 47 -2.06 -6.54 -1.48
N VAL A 48 -2.81 -5.87 -0.63
CA VAL A 48 -2.78 -6.07 0.81
C VAL A 48 -4.16 -6.34 1.38
N GLN A 49 -4.18 -6.97 2.55
CA GLN A 49 -5.34 -7.14 3.39
C GLN A 49 -5.13 -6.39 4.71
N LEU A 50 -6.13 -5.61 5.12
CA LEU A 50 -6.20 -4.95 6.42
C LEU A 50 -6.73 -5.91 7.50
N ALA A 51 -6.56 -5.53 8.77
CA ALA A 51 -7.04 -6.32 9.90
C ALA A 51 -8.56 -6.55 9.91
N ASP A 52 -9.35 -5.64 9.31
CA ASP A 52 -10.80 -5.77 9.16
C ASP A 52 -11.23 -6.61 7.94
N GLY A 53 -10.27 -7.20 7.22
CA GLY A 53 -10.49 -8.02 6.03
C GLY A 53 -10.59 -7.23 4.72
N THR A 54 -10.61 -5.90 4.76
CA THR A 54 -10.62 -5.06 3.54
C THR A 54 -9.38 -5.35 2.71
N THR A 55 -9.55 -5.54 1.40
CA THR A 55 -8.43 -5.73 0.47
C THR A 55 -8.34 -4.61 -0.55
N GLY A 56 -7.13 -4.33 -1.00
CA GLY A 56 -6.86 -3.35 -2.04
C GLY A 56 -5.39 -3.30 -2.40
N TRP A 57 -5.02 -2.36 -3.25
CA TRP A 57 -3.69 -2.18 -3.80
C TRP A 57 -3.05 -0.91 -3.27
N ILE A 58 -1.80 -0.99 -2.83
CA ILE A 58 -0.99 0.15 -2.42
C ILE A 58 0.32 0.17 -3.22
N VAL A 59 0.91 1.34 -3.35
CA VAL A 59 2.23 1.50 -3.98
C VAL A 59 3.32 1.07 -3.01
N GLU A 60 4.40 0.51 -3.54
CA GLU A 60 5.60 0.15 -2.77
C GLU A 60 6.34 1.40 -2.28
N SER A 61 6.42 2.42 -3.13
CA SER A 61 7.07 3.68 -2.87
C SER A 61 6.32 4.85 -3.50
N ALA A 62 6.42 6.03 -2.88
CA ALA A 62 5.89 7.29 -3.37
C ALA A 62 6.84 8.42 -2.95
N ASP A 63 7.07 9.40 -3.81
CA ASP A 63 7.90 10.59 -3.53
C ASP A 63 9.30 10.26 -2.97
N GLY A 64 9.89 9.14 -3.41
CA GLY A 64 11.20 8.65 -2.95
C GLY A 64 11.19 7.93 -1.60
N ILE A 65 10.03 7.78 -0.96
CA ILE A 65 9.85 7.07 0.32
C ILE A 65 9.33 5.66 0.05
N GLN A 66 10.02 4.66 0.61
CA GLN A 66 9.53 3.28 0.68
C GLN A 66 8.37 3.19 1.68
N THR A 67 7.15 2.98 1.19
CA THR A 67 5.93 2.98 2.01
C THR A 67 5.55 1.59 2.53
N LEU A 68 6.04 0.55 1.87
CA LEU A 68 5.94 -0.84 2.31
C LEU A 68 7.27 -1.33 2.87
N LEU A 69 7.31 -1.51 4.20
CA LEU A 69 8.43 -2.14 4.90
C LEU A 69 8.05 -3.57 5.30
N PRO A 70 8.78 -4.60 4.84
CA PRO A 70 8.61 -5.96 5.32
C PRO A 70 9.00 -6.03 6.80
N VAL A 71 8.12 -6.56 7.64
CA VAL A 71 8.49 -6.96 9.00
C VAL A 71 8.86 -8.43 8.95
N PHE A 72 10.17 -8.73 8.96
CA PHE A 72 10.63 -10.10 9.13
C PHE A 72 10.52 -10.45 10.62
N ALA A 73 9.71 -11.48 10.94
CA ALA A 73 9.80 -12.11 12.25
C ALA A 73 11.13 -12.88 12.28
N GLY A 74 12.00 -12.54 13.25
CA GLY A 74 13.24 -13.25 13.52
C GLY A 74 13.03 -14.60 14.18
#